data_AF-A0A6J4FZL2-F1
#
_entry.id   AF-A0A6J4FZL2-F1
#
_cell.length_a   1.000
_cell.length_b   1.000
_cell.length_c   1.000
_cell.angle_alpha   90.00
_cell.angle_beta   90.00
_cell.angle_gamma   90.00
#
_symmetry.space_group_name_H-M   'P 1'
#
loop_
_entity.id
_entity.type
_entity.pdbx_description
1 polymer ?
#
loop_
_entity_poly.entity_id
_entity_poly.type
_entity_poly.pdbx_seq_one_letter_code
_entity_poly.pdbx_strand_id
1 'polypeptide(L)'
;MTTVFVPMTFRRIGGRKRIVLPDGSLYNPESRVPVDSPIVRSLARAFRWRRLLESGRHASINELAKAERVDRAFASRVLRLTLLAPDIVEAILAGRQPEKLTVRALLEPFPAEWAEQRRMLSLGE
;
A
#
# COMPACT_ATOMS: atom_id res chain seq x y z
N MET A 1 -22.93 40.21 -9.26
CA MET A 1 -22.37 39.22 -8.32
C MET A 1 -22.37 37.89 -9.05
N THR A 2 -21.21 37.44 -9.52
CA THR A 2 -21.13 36.26 -10.40
C THR A 2 -20.85 35.03 -9.54
N THR A 3 -21.83 34.14 -9.44
CA THR A 3 -21.70 32.86 -8.74
C THR A 3 -21.24 31.81 -9.73
N VAL A 4 -20.07 31.21 -9.51
CA VAL A 4 -19.56 30.10 -10.31
C VAL A 4 -19.93 28.78 -9.62
N PHE A 5 -20.64 27.91 -10.32
CA PHE A 5 -20.96 26.56 -9.86
C PHE A 5 -19.93 25.58 -10.41
N VAL A 6 -19.16 24.94 -9.53
CA VAL A 6 -18.20 23.90 -9.90
C VAL A 6 -18.79 22.54 -9.51
N PRO A 7 -19.01 21.62 -10.46
CA PRO A 7 -19.49 20.29 -10.14
C PRO A 7 -18.41 19.54 -9.35
N MET A 8 -18.75 19.10 -8.15
CA MET A 8 -17.82 18.44 -7.22
C MET A 8 -18.50 17.23 -6.59
N THR A 9 -17.84 16.08 -6.67
CA THR A 9 -18.34 14.83 -6.10
C THR A 9 -17.52 14.46 -4.87
N PHE A 10 -18.17 14.15 -3.75
CA PHE A 10 -17.50 13.67 -2.55
C PHE A 10 -17.50 12.15 -2.51
N ARG A 11 -16.35 11.53 -2.31
CA ARG A 11 -16.24 10.08 -2.12
C ARG A 11 -15.53 9.76 -0.81
N ARG A 12 -15.98 8.69 -0.14
CA ARG A 12 -15.29 8.15 1.05
C ARG A 12 -14.25 7.13 0.61
N ILE A 13 -12.97 7.44 0.83
CA ILE A 13 -11.84 6.57 0.47
C ILE A 13 -10.92 6.47 1.69
N GLY A 14 -10.62 5.24 2.12
CA GLY A 14 -9.78 5.00 3.31
C GLY A 14 -10.35 5.60 4.61
N GLY A 15 -11.67 5.73 4.73
CA GLY A 15 -12.34 6.33 5.90
C GLY A 15 -12.40 7.86 5.92
N ARG A 16 -11.82 8.56 4.93
CA ARG A 16 -11.84 10.03 4.82
C ARG A 16 -12.72 10.48 3.65
N LYS A 17 -13.41 11.62 3.77
CA LYS A 17 -14.11 12.27 2.65
C LYS A 17 -13.06 12.98 1.78
N ARG A 18 -12.98 12.64 0.50
CA ARG A 18 -12.12 13.31 -0.48
C ARG A 18 -12.96 13.87 -1.63
N ILE A 19 -12.46 14.96 -2.22
CA ILE A 19 -13.09 15.63 -3.37
C ILE A 19 -12.61 14.94 -4.64
N VAL A 20 -13.55 14.53 -5.48
CA VAL A 20 -13.31 13.99 -6.83
C VAL A 20 -13.51 15.14 -7.81
N LEU A 21 -12.48 15.40 -8.61
CA LEU A 21 -12.46 16.37 -9.70
C LEU A 21 -13.28 15.87 -10.91
N PRO A 22 -13.65 16.75 -11.85
CA PRO A 22 -14.50 16.39 -13.00
C PRO A 22 -13.90 15.33 -13.93
N ASP A 23 -12.58 15.23 -14.00
CA ASP A 23 -11.81 14.21 -14.74
C ASP A 23 -11.72 12.86 -14.00
N GLY A 24 -12.34 12.76 -12.82
CA GLY A 24 -12.36 11.55 -12.00
C GLY A 24 -11.12 11.38 -11.11
N SER A 25 -10.15 12.29 -11.19
CA SER A 25 -9.00 12.32 -10.29
C SER A 25 -9.39 12.89 -8.93
N LEU A 26 -8.64 12.55 -7.87
CA LEU A 26 -8.88 13.16 -6.56
C LEU A 26 -8.12 14.47 -6.42
N TYR A 27 -8.82 15.50 -5.97
CA TYR A 27 -8.15 16.72 -5.52
C TYR A 27 -7.33 16.41 -4.27
N ASN A 28 -6.01 16.47 -4.40
CA ASN A 28 -5.08 16.27 -3.30
C ASN A 28 -4.14 17.47 -3.19
N PRO A 29 -4.47 18.49 -2.39
CA PRO A 29 -3.59 19.65 -2.19
C PRO A 29 -2.29 19.28 -1.46
N GLU A 30 -2.20 18.06 -0.92
CA GLU A 30 -1.05 17.54 -0.19
C GLU A 30 -0.72 16.12 -0.71
N SER A 31 0.00 16.02 -1.83
CA SER A 31 0.48 14.75 -2.41
C SER A 31 1.60 14.08 -1.61
N ARG A 32 1.45 14.06 -0.29
CA ARG A 32 2.14 13.12 0.58
C ARG A 32 1.08 12.20 1.14
N VAL A 33 1.16 10.90 0.82
CA VAL A 33 0.46 9.93 1.66
C VAL A 33 0.89 10.22 3.09
N PRO A 34 -0.04 10.45 4.03
CA PRO A 34 0.34 10.57 5.43
C PRO A 34 1.19 9.34 5.76
N VAL A 35 2.36 9.55 6.37
CA VAL A 35 3.27 8.48 6.79
C VAL A 35 2.51 7.39 7.58
N ASP A 36 1.38 7.76 8.20
CA ASP A 36 0.43 6.91 8.91
C ASP A 36 -0.57 6.12 8.05
N SER A 37 -0.38 6.01 6.73
CA SER A 37 -1.21 5.11 5.92
C SER A 37 -1.00 3.65 6.37
N PRO A 38 -2.08 2.88 6.59
CA PRO A 38 -1.99 1.47 6.90
C PRO A 38 -1.13 0.68 5.91
N ILE A 39 -1.13 1.07 4.63
CA ILE A 39 -0.32 0.44 3.57
C ILE A 39 1.18 0.67 3.82
N VAL A 40 1.57 1.91 4.11
CA VAL A 40 2.96 2.27 4.38
C VAL A 40 3.46 1.55 5.64
N ARG A 41 2.63 1.47 6.70
CA ARG A 41 2.97 0.70 7.90
C ARG A 41 3.15 -0.79 7.61
N SER A 42 2.32 -1.39 6.75
CA SER A 42 2.47 -2.79 6.36
C SER A 42 3.77 -3.04 5.59
N LEU A 43 4.14 -2.15 4.66
CA LEU A 43 5.43 -2.22 3.95
C LEU A 43 6.61 -2.07 4.91
N ALA A 44 6.59 -1.06 5.77
CA ALA A 44 7.64 -0.85 6.77
C ALA A 44 7.82 -2.08 7.67
N ARG A 45 6.70 -2.70 8.10
CA ARG A 45 6.72 -3.95 8.88
C ARG A 45 7.36 -5.10 8.10
N ALA A 46 6.99 -5.26 6.82
CA ALA A 46 7.53 -6.30 5.96
C ALA A 46 9.06 -6.21 5.80
N PHE A 47 9.58 -5.01 5.49
CA PHE A 47 11.02 -4.79 5.36
C PHE A 47 11.77 -4.93 6.68
N ARG A 48 11.18 -4.46 7.80
CA ARG A 48 11.74 -4.68 9.15
C ARG A 48 11.87 -6.17 9.46
N TRP A 49 10.83 -6.94 9.19
CA TRP A 49 10.82 -8.38 9.44
C TRP A 49 11.79 -9.16 8.57
N ARG A 50 11.89 -8.81 7.29
CA ARG A 50 12.92 -9.34 6.39
C ARG A 50 14.31 -9.10 6.97
N ARG A 51 14.61 -7.88 7.43
CA ARG A 51 15.90 -7.56 8.04
C ARG A 51 16.19 -8.37 9.31
N LEU A 52 15.17 -8.63 10.15
CA LEU A 52 15.34 -9.46 11.35
C LEU A 52 15.65 -10.93 11.03
N LEU A 53 15.08 -11.45 9.94
CA LEU A 53 15.38 -12.79 9.44
C LEU A 53 16.78 -12.84 8.81
N GLU A 54 17.11 -11.87 7.95
CA GLU A 54 18.42 -11.77 7.29
C GLU A 54 19.56 -11.55 8.28
N SER A 55 19.31 -10.83 9.38
CA SER A 55 20.30 -10.65 10.45
C SER A 55 20.44 -11.87 11.37
N GLY A 56 19.66 -12.94 11.15
CA GLY A 56 19.61 -14.11 12.03
C GLY A 56 19.06 -13.83 13.43
N ARG A 57 18.41 -12.67 13.65
CA ARG A 57 17.80 -12.34 14.96
C ARG A 57 16.62 -13.23 15.28
N HIS A 58 15.94 -13.71 14.24
CA HIS A 58 14.99 -14.82 14.28
C HIS A 58 15.44 -15.88 13.27
N ALA A 59 15.49 -17.14 13.69
CA ALA A 59 15.96 -18.24 12.85
C ALA A 59 14.91 -18.68 11.81
N SER A 60 13.63 -18.35 12.02
CA SER A 60 12.56 -18.73 11.10
C SER A 60 11.35 -17.80 11.16
N ILE A 61 10.48 -17.89 10.15
CA ILE A 61 9.18 -17.20 10.12
C ILE A 61 8.32 -17.61 11.33
N ASN A 62 8.41 -18.86 11.80
CA ASN A 62 7.67 -19.32 12.97
C ASN A 62 8.09 -18.59 14.24
N GLU A 63 9.39 -18.41 14.42
CA GLU A 63 9.95 -17.71 15.58
C GLU A 63 9.61 -16.22 15.55
N LEU A 64 9.76 -15.58 14.38
CA LEU A 64 9.34 -14.21 14.15
C LEU A 64 7.85 -14.03 14.48
N ALA A 65 6.98 -14.93 13.99
CA ALA A 65 5.55 -14.87 14.21
C ALA A 65 5.19 -14.97 15.71
N LYS A 66 5.85 -15.89 16.44
CA LYS A 66 5.71 -16.01 17.90
C LYS A 66 6.17 -14.74 18.62
N ALA A 67 7.33 -14.20 18.26
CA ALA A 67 7.88 -12.98 18.87
C ALA A 67 6.97 -11.77 18.66
N GLU A 68 6.38 -11.66 17.47
CA GLU A 68 5.48 -10.57 17.07
C GLU A 68 4.01 -10.84 17.42
N ARG A 69 3.71 -11.98 18.07
CA ARG A 69 2.36 -12.43 18.47
C ARG A 69 1.35 -12.42 17.32
N VAL A 70 1.79 -12.86 16.14
CA VAL A 70 0.96 -13.02 14.95
C VAL A 70 0.94 -14.48 14.51
N ASP A 71 -0.06 -14.84 13.71
CA ASP A 71 -0.07 -16.15 13.07
C ASP A 71 1.01 -16.25 11.97
N ARG A 72 1.54 -17.46 11.77
CA ARG A 72 2.55 -17.75 10.75
C ARG A 72 2.07 -17.37 9.34
N ALA A 73 0.82 -17.68 8.98
CA ALA A 73 0.29 -17.36 7.66
C ALA A 73 0.20 -15.85 7.45
N PHE A 74 -0.15 -15.09 8.50
CA PHE A 74 -0.13 -13.64 8.44
C PHE A 74 1.30 -13.11 8.28
N ALA A 75 2.26 -13.64 9.03
CA ALA A 75 3.67 -13.28 8.90
C ALA A 75 4.19 -13.50 7.47
N SER A 76 3.85 -14.65 6.86
CA SER A 76 4.19 -14.94 5.46
C SER A 76 3.55 -13.97 4.47
N ARG A 77 2.27 -13.60 4.66
CA ARG A 77 1.58 -12.62 3.78
C ARG A 77 2.22 -11.25 3.84
N VAL A 78 2.62 -10.80 5.04
CA VAL A 78 3.32 -9.52 5.21
C VAL A 78 4.71 -9.57 4.60
N LEU A 79 5.48 -10.65 4.83
CA LEU A 79 6.82 -10.80 4.24
C LEU A 79 6.78 -10.82 2.71
N ARG A 80 5.72 -11.38 2.10
CA ARG A 80 5.53 -11.36 0.64
C ARG A 80 5.53 -9.93 0.08
N LEU A 81 5.09 -8.92 0.85
CA LEU A 81 5.13 -7.52 0.41
C LEU A 81 6.55 -7.03 0.05
N THR A 82 7.61 -7.67 0.56
CA THR A 82 8.99 -7.37 0.18
C THR A 82 9.36 -7.82 -1.23
N LEU A 83 8.48 -8.58 -1.90
CA LEU A 83 8.63 -9.07 -3.28
C LEU A 83 7.93 -8.16 -4.30
N LEU A 84 7.31 -7.06 -3.86
CA LEU A 84 6.76 -6.06 -4.77
C LEU A 84 7.86 -5.41 -5.60
N ALA A 85 7.54 -5.06 -6.84
CA ALA A 85 8.46 -4.33 -7.70
C ALA A 85 8.85 -2.99 -7.03
N PRO A 86 10.12 -2.56 -7.13
CA PRO A 86 10.60 -1.35 -6.48
C PRO A 86 9.80 -0.09 -6.84
N ASP A 87 9.41 0.05 -8.11
CA ASP A 87 8.61 1.16 -8.61
C ASP A 87 7.20 1.21 -7.99
N ILE A 88 6.62 0.06 -7.66
CA ILE A 88 5.34 -0.02 -6.94
C ILE A 88 5.51 0.48 -5.50
N VAL A 89 6.58 0.06 -4.82
CA VAL A 89 6.89 0.50 -3.46
C VAL A 89 7.10 2.02 -3.45
N GLU A 90 7.87 2.55 -4.39
CA GLU A 90 8.09 3.99 -4.55
C GLU A 90 6.80 4.76 -4.84
N ALA A 91 5.93 4.24 -5.72
CA ALA A 91 4.63 4.84 -6.00
C ALA A 91 3.76 4.91 -4.74
N ILE A 92 3.73 3.84 -3.93
CA ILE A 92 3.00 3.80 -2.66
C ILE A 92 3.56 4.83 -1.67
N LEU A 93 4.88 4.90 -1.51
CA LEU A 93 5.53 5.84 -0.60
C LEU A 93 5.33 7.31 -1.05
N ALA A 94 5.30 7.54 -2.36
CA ALA A 94 5.05 8.85 -2.94
C ALA A 94 3.57 9.23 -3.02
N GLY A 95 2.67 8.34 -2.58
CA GLY A 95 1.24 8.60 -2.59
C GLY A 95 0.54 8.52 -3.94
N ARG A 96 1.21 7.93 -4.94
CA ARG A 96 0.70 7.69 -6.29
C ARG A 96 0.06 6.31 -6.45
N GLN A 97 -0.24 5.61 -5.35
CA GLN A 97 -0.91 4.32 -5.46
C GLN A 97 -2.35 4.46 -5.95
N PRO A 98 -2.88 3.46 -6.69
CA PRO A 98 -4.28 3.42 -7.09
C PRO A 98 -5.20 3.51 -5.86
N GLU A 99 -6.30 4.25 -5.97
CA GLU A 99 -7.26 4.44 -4.86
C GLU A 99 -7.89 3.15 -4.36
N LYS A 100 -8.03 2.16 -5.25
CA LYS A 100 -8.57 0.84 -4.93
C LYS A 100 -7.56 -0.04 -4.19
N LEU A 101 -6.30 0.38 -4.11
CA LEU A 101 -5.28 -0.37 -3.40
C LEU A 101 -5.52 -0.25 -1.90
N THR A 102 -5.80 -1.38 -1.27
CA THR A 102 -5.97 -1.49 0.18
C THR A 102 -4.93 -2.45 0.77
N VAL A 103 -4.69 -2.36 2.08
CA VAL A 103 -3.84 -3.34 2.78
C VAL A 103 -4.31 -4.77 2.54
N ARG A 104 -5.63 -4.98 2.57
CA ARG A 104 -6.21 -6.30 2.32
C ARG A 104 -5.84 -6.81 0.93
N ALA A 105 -5.97 -5.96 -0.11
CA ALA A 105 -5.60 -6.33 -1.47
C ALA A 105 -4.11 -6.68 -1.59
N LEU A 106 -3.22 -5.96 -0.89
CA LEU A 106 -1.79 -6.27 -0.89
C LEU A 106 -1.44 -7.58 -0.15
N LEU A 107 -2.26 -7.98 0.83
CA LEU A 107 -2.09 -9.24 1.54
C LEU A 107 -2.68 -10.45 0.79
N GLU A 108 -3.39 -10.24 -0.32
CA GLU A 108 -3.79 -11.31 -1.24
C GLU A 108 -2.62 -11.77 -2.14
N PRO A 109 -2.59 -13.04 -2.58
CA PRO A 109 -1.59 -13.53 -3.53
C PRO A 109 -1.44 -12.64 -4.76
N PHE A 110 -0.19 -12.32 -5.09
CA PHE A 110 0.17 -11.58 -6.29
C PHE A 110 1.28 -12.30 -7.06
N PRO A 111 1.40 -12.08 -8.38
CA PRO A 111 2.42 -12.70 -9.22
C PRO A 111 3.84 -12.40 -8.75
N ALA A 112 4.75 -13.36 -8.85
CA ALA A 112 6.16 -13.12 -8.56
C ALA A 112 6.81 -12.19 -9.61
N GLU A 113 6.38 -12.32 -10.87
CA GLU A 113 6.86 -11.51 -11.98
C GLU A 113 6.45 -10.04 -11.86
N TRP A 114 7.42 -9.13 -11.91
CA TRP A 114 7.17 -7.70 -11.74
C TRP A 114 6.33 -7.08 -12.86
N ALA A 115 6.46 -7.56 -14.11
CA ALA A 115 5.62 -7.09 -15.20
C ALA A 115 4.12 -7.37 -14.92
N GLU A 116 3.84 -8.50 -14.30
CA GLU A 116 2.50 -8.99 -14.01
C GLU A 116 1.92 -8.24 -12.81
N GLN A 117 2.77 -7.93 -11.83
CA GLN A 117 2.42 -7.02 -10.73
C GLN A 117 2.02 -5.64 -11.24
N ARG A 118 2.77 -5.05 -12.18
CA ARG A 118 2.46 -3.74 -12.77
C ARG A 118 1.13 -3.74 -13.52
N ARG A 119 0.85 -4.79 -14.30
CA ARG A 119 -0.44 -4.98 -14.98
C ARG A 119 -1.59 -5.10 -13.99
N MET A 120 -1.42 -5.88 -12.93
CA MET A 120 -2.45 -6.10 -11.90
C MET A 120 -2.75 -4.84 -11.08
N LEU A 121 -1.72 -4.03 -10.79
CA LEU A 121 -1.85 -2.81 -9.99
C LEU A 121 -2.15 -1.56 -10.81
N SER A 122 -2.38 -1.69 -12.13
CA SER A 122 -2.71 -0.57 -13.01
C SER A 122 -1.77 0.62 -12.84
N LEU A 123 -0.46 0.35 -12.80
CA LEU A 123 0.61 1.37 -12.80
C LEU A 123 1.16 1.64 -14.22
N GLY A 124 0.38 1.32 -15.25
CA GLY A 124 0.56 1.83 -16.61
C GLY A 124 -0.79 2.32 -17.09
N GLU A 125 -0.94 3.51 -17.68
CA GLU A 125 0.02 4.41 -18.35
C GLU A 125 0.04 5.83 -17.74
#